data_AF-A0A950N0L9-F1
#
_entry.id   AF-A0A950N0L9-F1
#
_cell.length_a   1.000
_cell.length_b   1.000
_cell.length_c   1.000
_cell.angle_alpha   90.00
_cell.angle_beta   90.00
_cell.angle_gamma   90.00
#
_symmetry.space_group_name_H-M   'P 1'
#
loop_
_entity.id
_entity.type
_entity.pdbx_description
1 polymer ?
#
loop_
_entity_poly.entity_id
_entity_poly.type
_entity_poly.pdbx_seq_one_letter_code
_entity_poly.pdbx_strand_id
1 'polypeptide(L)'
;RPSAGPSVPLDESFSTLMDPAKRSDIGKRVMARESFRLQRAAHPEIYELATAAMLFLSRTDAEWNLQGASLAALQDYFAQAWLKNPTALTPELHQTAAKWVIDRVAALKKADAKAQTDAISLFGIGHLGQAPIGAESDRNARLLGLELRNGILGTPEGHAVRDLNSWIGSGDYDLAVLAFTKEYRSTDTPIVRFVWSYALLRLVQDRKRGYERPISALATINLADGAAKEHLAALGKSIKAVAVCNVCQGQTKLRCTNCHGKKETKFLCKKCNGKGKVPDPGYADLATKGFNVPEVPCYPCRGRGFDLLIKCEKCKDGFVDCKNCDRKPRNPPTMEDICTGEACLQCDGRGYVFRNVLWACKSCLGLGQKLAPKADPSKVLQ
;
A
#
# COMPACT_ATOMS: atom_id res chain seq x y z
N ARG A 1 14.79 -15.88 -17.61
CA ARG A 1 13.74 -16.76 -17.04
C ARG A 1 14.44 -17.97 -16.47
N PRO A 2 14.32 -18.26 -15.17
CA PRO A 2 14.81 -19.54 -14.66
C PRO A 2 14.10 -20.68 -15.41
N SER A 3 14.87 -21.69 -15.80
CA SER A 3 14.37 -22.92 -16.42
C SER A 3 13.29 -23.50 -15.50
N ALA A 4 12.12 -23.84 -16.05
CA ALA A 4 11.09 -24.51 -15.25
C ALA A 4 11.70 -25.82 -14.72
N GLY A 5 11.92 -25.88 -13.41
CA GLY A 5 12.31 -27.12 -12.76
C GLY A 5 11.24 -28.20 -13.00
N PRO A 6 11.58 -29.49 -12.86
CA PRO A 6 10.61 -30.57 -13.02
C PRO A 6 9.42 -30.33 -12.07
N SER A 7 8.23 -30.14 -12.64
CA SER A 7 7.00 -29.99 -11.86
C SER A 7 6.44 -31.37 -11.51
N VAL A 8 6.23 -31.60 -10.22
CA VAL A 8 5.57 -32.80 -9.70
C VAL A 8 4.11 -32.83 -10.17
N PRO A 9 3.56 -33.97 -10.63
CA PRO A 9 2.15 -34.08 -11.00
C PRO A 9 1.20 -33.64 -9.88
N LEU A 10 0.01 -33.16 -10.24
CA LEU A 10 -0.99 -32.71 -9.29
C LEU A 10 -1.37 -33.80 -8.27
N ASP A 11 -1.53 -35.04 -8.71
CA ASP A 11 -1.88 -36.18 -7.84
C ASP A 11 -0.82 -36.46 -6.76
N GLU A 12 0.45 -36.36 -7.12
CA GLU A 12 1.56 -36.51 -6.16
C GLU A 12 1.62 -35.31 -5.19
N SER A 13 1.21 -34.13 -5.64
CA SER A 13 1.12 -32.93 -4.80
C SER A 13 -0.02 -33.05 -3.78
N PHE A 14 -1.18 -33.60 -4.18
CA PHE A 14 -2.24 -33.98 -3.25
C PHE A 14 -1.82 -35.11 -2.31
N SER A 15 -1.09 -36.12 -2.80
CA SER A 15 -0.53 -37.17 -1.94
C SER A 15 0.40 -36.58 -0.87
N THR A 16 1.22 -35.60 -1.23
CA THR A 16 2.06 -34.86 -0.30
C THR A 16 1.24 -34.03 0.67
N LEU A 17 0.18 -33.37 0.21
CA LEU A 17 -0.73 -32.59 1.05
C LEU A 17 -1.43 -33.45 2.10
N MET A 18 -1.87 -34.65 1.76
CA MET A 18 -2.68 -35.50 2.65
C MET A 18 -1.81 -36.27 3.66
N ASP A 19 -0.58 -36.62 3.31
CA ASP A 19 0.33 -37.42 4.15
C ASP A 19 1.19 -36.54 5.09
N PRO A 20 1.00 -36.61 6.43
CA PRO A 20 1.79 -35.84 7.39
C PRO A 20 3.30 -36.05 7.28
N ALA A 21 3.76 -37.27 6.97
CA ALA A 21 5.17 -37.56 6.83
C ALA A 21 5.75 -36.83 5.61
N LYS A 22 5.04 -36.82 4.48
CA LYS A 22 5.46 -36.09 3.28
C LYS A 22 5.39 -34.56 3.47
N ARG A 23 4.40 -34.04 4.21
CA ARG A 23 4.33 -32.60 4.54
C ARG A 23 5.46 -32.14 5.46
N SER A 24 5.93 -33.02 6.35
CA SER A 24 7.03 -32.72 7.26
C SER A 24 8.37 -32.58 6.52
N ASP A 25 8.53 -33.27 5.37
CA ASP A 25 9.66 -33.13 4.47
C ASP A 25 9.62 -31.78 3.74
N ILE A 26 10.64 -30.94 3.98
CA ILE A 26 10.71 -29.58 3.42
C ILE A 26 10.77 -29.61 1.89
N GLY A 27 11.54 -30.53 1.31
CA GLY A 27 11.72 -30.63 -0.14
C GLY A 27 10.41 -30.99 -0.83
N LYS A 28 9.74 -32.05 -0.37
CA LYS A 28 8.44 -32.48 -0.89
C LYS A 28 7.38 -31.41 -0.71
N ARG A 29 7.32 -30.77 0.48
CA ARG A 29 6.37 -29.68 0.74
C ARG A 29 6.56 -28.51 -0.21
N VAL A 30 7.79 -28.06 -0.43
CA VAL A 30 8.11 -26.95 -1.35
C VAL A 30 7.75 -27.32 -2.79
N MET A 31 8.09 -28.54 -3.23
CA MET A 31 7.76 -29.02 -4.58
C MET A 31 6.25 -29.13 -4.81
N ALA A 32 5.50 -29.67 -3.85
CA ALA A 32 4.04 -29.76 -3.94
C ALA A 32 3.37 -28.37 -3.92
N ARG A 33 3.85 -27.45 -3.07
CA ARG A 33 3.38 -26.05 -3.05
C ARG A 33 3.57 -25.37 -4.41
N GLU A 34 4.75 -25.53 -4.99
CA GLU A 34 5.08 -24.95 -6.29
C GLU A 34 4.27 -25.58 -7.43
N SER A 35 4.03 -26.89 -7.36
CA SER A 35 3.15 -27.60 -8.29
C SER A 35 1.72 -27.04 -8.26
N PHE A 36 1.11 -26.88 -7.08
CA PHE A 36 -0.21 -26.26 -6.96
C PHE A 36 -0.23 -24.85 -7.56
N ARG A 37 0.81 -24.04 -7.33
CA ARG A 37 0.93 -22.69 -7.88
C ARG A 37 0.93 -22.68 -9.41
N LEU A 38 1.70 -23.58 -10.01
CA LEU A 38 1.87 -23.67 -11.46
C LEU A 38 0.67 -24.30 -12.17
N GLN A 39 0.09 -25.35 -11.58
CA GLN A 39 -0.91 -26.18 -12.24
C GLN A 39 -2.35 -25.72 -11.96
N ARG A 40 -2.63 -24.97 -10.87
CA ARG A 40 -4.00 -24.53 -10.53
C ARG A 40 -4.74 -23.85 -11.69
N ALA A 41 -4.03 -23.10 -12.54
CA ALA A 41 -4.64 -22.40 -13.68
C ALA A 41 -5.16 -23.35 -14.77
N ALA A 42 -4.58 -24.55 -14.91
CA ALA A 42 -5.03 -25.59 -15.83
C ALA A 42 -6.20 -26.43 -15.27
N HIS A 43 -6.51 -26.27 -13.98
CA HIS A 43 -7.55 -27.01 -13.26
C HIS A 43 -8.55 -26.04 -12.61
N PRO A 44 -9.37 -25.34 -13.42
CA PRO A 44 -10.29 -24.33 -12.92
C PRO A 44 -11.27 -24.86 -11.87
N GLU A 45 -11.64 -26.14 -11.91
CA GLU A 45 -12.52 -26.82 -10.96
C GLU A 45 -11.97 -26.82 -9.52
N ILE A 46 -10.64 -26.94 -9.36
CA ILE A 46 -9.98 -26.95 -8.04
C ILE A 46 -9.08 -25.74 -7.81
N TYR A 47 -9.17 -24.70 -8.64
CA TYR A 47 -8.28 -23.53 -8.53
C TYR A 47 -8.15 -22.98 -7.10
N GLU A 48 -9.29 -22.77 -6.44
CA GLU A 48 -9.32 -22.22 -5.09
C GLU A 48 -8.88 -23.23 -4.03
N LEU A 49 -9.20 -24.51 -4.21
CA LEU A 49 -8.74 -25.58 -3.34
C LEU A 49 -7.21 -25.76 -3.44
N ALA A 50 -6.65 -25.72 -4.65
CA ALA A 50 -5.21 -25.74 -4.90
C ALA A 50 -4.53 -24.50 -4.31
N THR A 51 -5.20 -23.34 -4.32
CA THR A 51 -4.72 -22.12 -3.65
C THR A 51 -4.70 -22.28 -2.13
N ALA A 52 -5.74 -22.86 -1.53
CA ALA A 52 -5.75 -23.21 -0.11
C ALA A 52 -4.62 -24.20 0.23
N ALA A 53 -4.41 -25.23 -0.58
CA ALA A 53 -3.33 -26.20 -0.41
C ALA A 53 -1.93 -25.56 -0.50
N MET A 54 -1.72 -24.68 -1.50
CA MET A 54 -0.48 -23.91 -1.64
C MET A 54 -0.18 -23.06 -0.39
N LEU A 55 -1.19 -22.37 0.13
CA LEU A 55 -1.04 -21.54 1.34
C LEU A 55 -0.81 -22.40 2.58
N PHE A 56 -1.51 -23.52 2.70
CA PHE A 56 -1.32 -24.47 3.79
C PHE A 56 0.13 -24.98 3.82
N LEU A 57 0.64 -25.46 2.68
CA LEU A 57 2.01 -25.96 2.51
C LEU A 57 3.09 -24.86 2.56
N SER A 58 2.70 -23.57 2.59
CA SER A 58 3.66 -22.49 2.80
C SER A 58 4.22 -22.43 4.23
N ARG A 59 3.57 -23.14 5.16
CA ARG A 59 3.93 -23.25 6.57
C ARG A 59 3.99 -24.72 6.98
N THR A 60 4.74 -25.00 8.03
CA THR A 60 4.78 -26.28 8.73
C THR A 60 3.50 -26.50 9.55
N ASP A 61 3.19 -27.76 9.87
CA ASP A 61 2.09 -28.10 10.79
C ASP A 61 2.27 -27.42 12.17
N ALA A 62 3.51 -27.25 12.62
CA ALA A 62 3.85 -26.53 13.86
C ALA A 62 3.55 -25.03 13.79
N GLU A 63 3.87 -24.35 12.68
CA GLU A 63 3.53 -22.93 12.48
C GLU A 63 2.02 -22.69 12.36
N TRP A 64 1.27 -23.70 11.95
CA TRP A 64 -0.19 -23.71 12.02
C TRP A 64 -0.75 -24.03 13.41
N ASN A 65 0.11 -24.37 14.38
CA ASN A 65 -0.26 -24.86 15.71
C ASN A 65 -1.20 -26.08 15.64
N LEU A 66 -0.97 -26.98 14.68
CA LEU A 66 -1.78 -28.18 14.50
C LEU A 66 -1.40 -29.25 15.52
N GLN A 67 -2.24 -29.41 16.53
CA GLN A 67 -2.13 -30.45 17.55
C GLN A 67 -3.51 -30.91 18.02
N GLY A 68 -3.57 -32.07 18.67
CA GLY A 68 -4.79 -32.61 19.28
C GLY A 68 -5.98 -32.65 18.32
N ALA A 69 -7.12 -32.12 18.78
CA ALA A 69 -8.39 -32.15 18.03
C ALA A 69 -8.32 -31.40 16.69
N SER A 70 -7.58 -30.30 16.61
CA SER A 70 -7.42 -29.53 15.36
C SER A 70 -6.66 -30.33 14.30
N LEU A 71 -5.59 -31.03 14.68
CA LEU A 71 -4.86 -31.91 13.77
C LEU A 71 -5.73 -33.10 13.33
N ALA A 72 -6.45 -33.72 14.27
CA ALA A 72 -7.35 -34.83 13.97
C ALA A 72 -8.45 -34.43 12.97
N ALA A 73 -9.12 -33.29 13.19
CA ALA A 73 -10.14 -32.80 12.27
C ALA A 73 -9.60 -32.51 10.86
N LEU A 74 -8.35 -32.04 10.75
CA LEU A 74 -7.71 -31.84 9.45
C LEU A 74 -7.34 -33.18 8.78
N GLN A 75 -6.92 -34.19 9.53
CA GLN A 75 -6.70 -35.54 8.97
C GLN A 75 -8.02 -36.19 8.51
N ASP A 76 -9.10 -36.02 9.29
CA ASP A 76 -10.44 -36.47 8.91
C ASP A 76 -10.92 -35.81 7.61
N TYR A 77 -10.59 -34.53 7.43
CA TYR A 77 -10.84 -33.80 6.19
C TYR A 77 -10.06 -34.42 5.02
N PHE A 78 -8.76 -34.64 5.18
CA PHE A 78 -7.93 -35.25 4.13
C PHE A 78 -8.30 -36.71 3.82
N ALA A 79 -8.95 -37.41 4.75
CA ALA A 79 -9.46 -38.76 4.54
C ALA A 79 -10.78 -38.81 3.72
N GLN A 80 -11.42 -37.67 3.45
CA GLN A 80 -12.69 -37.65 2.72
C GLN A 80 -12.55 -38.19 1.29
N ALA A 81 -13.52 -38.99 0.85
CA ALA A 81 -13.46 -39.69 -0.44
C ALA A 81 -13.31 -38.75 -1.64
N TRP A 82 -13.90 -37.56 -1.57
CA TRP A 82 -13.86 -36.56 -2.64
C TRP A 82 -12.47 -35.91 -2.84
N LEU A 83 -11.54 -36.07 -1.90
CA LEU A 83 -10.14 -35.63 -2.08
C LEU A 83 -9.25 -36.69 -2.74
N LYS A 84 -9.75 -37.92 -2.94
CA LYS A 84 -9.02 -38.96 -3.69
C LYS A 84 -8.96 -38.68 -5.19
N ASN A 85 -9.95 -37.94 -5.71
CA ASN A 85 -9.99 -37.48 -7.10
C ASN A 85 -10.48 -36.02 -7.13
N PRO A 86 -9.62 -35.06 -6.76
CA PRO A 86 -10.02 -33.67 -6.56
C PRO A 86 -10.50 -33.01 -7.86
N THR A 87 -10.00 -33.44 -9.02
CA THR A 87 -10.44 -32.93 -10.34
C THR A 87 -11.86 -33.37 -10.72
N ALA A 88 -12.47 -34.30 -9.97
CA ALA A 88 -13.87 -34.71 -10.16
C ALA A 88 -14.85 -33.94 -9.26
N LEU A 89 -14.38 -32.94 -8.49
CA LEU A 89 -15.25 -32.12 -7.64
C LEU A 89 -16.16 -31.22 -8.50
N THR A 90 -17.47 -31.41 -8.36
CA THR A 90 -18.47 -30.49 -8.92
C THR A 90 -18.73 -29.32 -7.96
N PRO A 91 -19.32 -28.21 -8.42
CA PRO A 91 -19.73 -27.11 -7.53
C PRO A 91 -20.57 -27.58 -6.32
N GLU A 92 -21.49 -28.52 -6.50
CA GLU A 92 -22.35 -29.05 -5.43
C GLU A 92 -21.54 -29.88 -4.42
N LEU A 93 -20.54 -30.63 -4.89
CA LEU A 93 -19.61 -31.33 -4.01
C LEU A 93 -18.72 -30.34 -3.24
N HIS A 94 -18.29 -29.24 -3.87
CA HIS A 94 -17.60 -28.15 -3.17
C HIS A 94 -18.47 -27.55 -2.06
N GLN A 95 -19.76 -27.30 -2.34
CA GLN A 95 -20.71 -26.82 -1.33
C GLN A 95 -20.85 -27.81 -0.16
N THR A 96 -20.96 -29.10 -0.46
CA THR A 96 -21.05 -30.18 0.55
C THR A 96 -19.78 -30.24 1.40
N ALA A 97 -18.60 -30.17 0.78
CA ALA A 97 -17.32 -30.17 1.46
C ALA A 97 -17.13 -28.92 2.34
N ALA A 98 -17.52 -27.74 1.85
CA ALA A 98 -17.50 -26.50 2.63
C ALA A 98 -18.39 -26.61 3.88
N LYS A 99 -19.62 -27.13 3.72
CA LYS A 99 -20.53 -27.38 4.84
C LYS A 99 -19.93 -28.34 5.86
N TRP A 100 -19.32 -29.43 5.41
CA TRP A 100 -18.65 -30.38 6.30
C TRP A 100 -17.54 -29.71 7.12
N VAL A 101 -16.71 -28.88 6.48
CA VAL A 101 -15.65 -28.12 7.17
C VAL A 101 -16.23 -27.19 8.23
N ILE A 102 -17.30 -26.48 7.91
CA ILE A 102 -17.99 -25.57 8.84
C ILE A 102 -18.50 -26.32 10.07
N ASP A 103 -19.14 -27.48 9.87
CA ASP A 103 -19.66 -28.30 10.95
C ASP A 103 -18.51 -28.76 11.87
N ARG A 104 -17.33 -29.06 11.32
CA ARG A 104 -16.12 -29.41 12.10
C ARG A 104 -15.52 -28.21 12.84
N VAL A 105 -15.42 -27.05 12.20
CA VAL A 105 -14.98 -25.81 12.84
C VAL A 105 -15.88 -25.46 14.02
N ALA A 106 -17.20 -25.58 13.85
CA ALA A 106 -18.16 -25.33 14.92
C ALA A 106 -18.01 -26.34 16.07
N ALA A 107 -17.80 -27.62 15.77
CA ALA A 107 -17.57 -28.64 16.79
C ALA A 107 -16.28 -28.38 17.59
N LEU A 108 -15.17 -28.01 16.92
CA LEU A 108 -13.92 -27.66 17.57
C LEU A 108 -14.08 -26.45 18.50
N LYS A 109 -14.71 -25.36 18.02
CA LYS A 109 -14.95 -24.15 18.82
C LYS A 109 -15.90 -24.39 20.00
N LYS A 110 -16.85 -25.31 19.86
CA LYS A 110 -17.75 -25.71 20.95
C LYS A 110 -17.00 -26.48 22.04
N ALA A 111 -16.04 -27.32 21.67
CA ALA A 111 -15.22 -28.08 22.61
C ALA A 111 -14.15 -27.21 23.28
N ASP A 112 -13.51 -26.34 22.52
CA ASP A 112 -12.55 -25.35 23.00
C ASP A 112 -12.66 -24.07 22.16
N ALA A 113 -13.10 -22.97 22.78
CA ALA A 113 -13.24 -21.68 22.11
C ALA A 113 -11.91 -21.13 21.57
N LYS A 114 -10.77 -21.63 22.07
CA LYS A 114 -9.41 -21.27 21.62
C LYS A 114 -8.82 -22.28 20.63
N ALA A 115 -9.60 -23.29 20.21
CA ALA A 115 -9.16 -24.28 19.23
C ALA A 115 -8.66 -23.60 17.95
N GLN A 116 -7.52 -24.06 17.44
CA GLN A 116 -6.93 -23.53 16.21
C GLN A 116 -7.72 -24.06 15.02
N THR A 117 -8.47 -23.18 14.34
CA THR A 117 -9.33 -23.54 13.21
C THR A 117 -8.91 -22.93 11.88
N ASP A 118 -7.81 -22.16 11.86
CA ASP A 118 -7.39 -21.39 10.69
C ASP A 118 -7.05 -22.28 9.49
N ALA A 119 -6.29 -23.37 9.71
CA ALA A 119 -5.88 -24.28 8.66
C ALA A 119 -7.07 -25.01 8.01
N ILE A 120 -8.04 -25.49 8.80
CA ILE A 120 -9.21 -26.17 8.25
C ILE A 120 -10.20 -25.16 7.62
N SER A 121 -10.35 -23.97 8.22
CA SER A 121 -11.15 -22.87 7.64
C SER A 121 -10.62 -22.44 6.27
N LEU A 122 -9.30 -22.46 6.09
CA LEU A 122 -8.64 -22.18 4.80
C LEU A 122 -9.16 -23.09 3.67
N PHE A 123 -9.30 -24.38 3.94
CA PHE A 123 -9.89 -25.33 2.98
C PHE A 123 -11.38 -25.12 2.78
N GLY A 124 -12.12 -24.78 3.83
CA GLY A 124 -13.53 -24.39 3.72
C GLY A 124 -13.74 -23.21 2.77
N ILE A 125 -12.86 -22.21 2.86
CA ILE A 125 -12.87 -21.04 1.98
C ILE A 125 -12.48 -21.42 0.54
N GLY A 126 -11.47 -22.28 0.39
CA GLY A 126 -11.10 -22.85 -0.92
C GLY A 126 -12.25 -23.61 -1.58
N HIS A 127 -13.06 -24.33 -0.82
CA HIS A 127 -14.27 -24.97 -1.35
C HIS A 127 -15.38 -23.97 -1.69
N LEU A 128 -15.66 -23.00 -0.81
CA LEU A 128 -16.68 -21.97 -1.07
C LEU A 128 -16.39 -21.14 -2.32
N GLY A 129 -15.12 -20.90 -2.63
CA GLY A 129 -14.73 -20.20 -3.86
C GLY A 129 -15.14 -20.91 -5.17
N GLN A 130 -15.50 -22.19 -5.10
CA GLN A 130 -15.99 -22.99 -6.24
C GLN A 130 -17.43 -23.47 -6.09
N ALA A 131 -18.06 -23.19 -4.95
CA ALA A 131 -19.45 -23.54 -4.71
C ALA A 131 -20.40 -22.64 -5.52
N PRO A 132 -21.62 -23.09 -5.85
CA PRO A 132 -22.62 -22.25 -6.47
C PRO A 132 -22.91 -21.02 -5.61
N ILE A 133 -23.11 -19.85 -6.23
CA ILE A 133 -23.52 -18.65 -5.50
C ILE A 133 -25.00 -18.80 -5.13
N GLY A 134 -25.33 -18.59 -3.86
CA GLY A 134 -26.70 -18.69 -3.39
C GLY A 134 -26.82 -18.58 -1.86
N ALA A 135 -28.05 -18.58 -1.37
CA ALA A 135 -28.36 -18.37 0.04
C ALA A 135 -27.65 -19.36 0.98
N GLU A 136 -27.45 -20.60 0.54
CA GLU A 136 -26.75 -21.60 1.34
C GLU A 136 -25.24 -21.30 1.44
N SER A 137 -24.61 -20.95 0.32
CA SER A 137 -23.19 -20.56 0.25
C SER A 137 -22.93 -19.29 1.06
N ASP A 138 -23.82 -18.31 1.00
CA ASP A 138 -23.75 -17.09 1.81
C ASP A 138 -23.83 -17.39 3.31
N ARG A 139 -24.78 -18.26 3.71
CA ARG A 139 -24.90 -18.71 5.10
C ARG A 139 -23.62 -19.39 5.56
N ASN A 140 -23.09 -20.30 4.74
CA ASN A 140 -21.88 -21.05 5.03
C ASN A 140 -20.65 -20.14 5.10
N ALA A 141 -20.53 -19.17 4.21
CA ALA A 141 -19.46 -18.17 4.21
C ALA A 141 -19.44 -17.36 5.51
N ARG A 142 -20.60 -16.92 6.00
CA ARG A 142 -20.72 -16.20 7.29
C ARG A 142 -20.23 -17.03 8.48
N LEU A 143 -20.46 -18.34 8.47
CA LEU A 143 -19.98 -19.25 9.53
C LEU A 143 -18.45 -19.41 9.51
N LEU A 144 -17.79 -19.15 8.38
CA LEU A 144 -16.33 -19.04 8.27
C LEU A 144 -15.79 -17.62 8.48
N GLY A 145 -16.64 -16.66 8.87
CA GLY A 145 -16.25 -15.27 9.09
C GLY A 145 -16.07 -14.44 7.81
N LEU A 146 -16.67 -14.89 6.70
CA LEU A 146 -16.74 -14.12 5.46
C LEU A 146 -18.05 -13.31 5.40
N GLU A 147 -18.04 -12.26 4.59
CA GLU A 147 -19.20 -11.45 4.26
C GLU A 147 -19.33 -11.29 2.74
N LEU A 148 -20.58 -11.26 2.28
CA LEU A 148 -20.91 -10.94 0.89
C LEU A 148 -21.09 -9.42 0.76
N ARG A 149 -20.22 -8.77 -0.01
CA ARG A 149 -20.39 -7.35 -0.39
C ARG A 149 -20.26 -7.22 -1.90
N ASN A 150 -21.23 -6.54 -2.51
CA ASN A 150 -21.29 -6.34 -3.97
C ASN A 150 -21.15 -7.66 -4.75
N GLY A 151 -21.82 -8.71 -4.27
CA GLY A 151 -21.81 -10.04 -4.91
C GLY A 151 -20.51 -10.84 -4.77
N ILE A 152 -19.55 -10.36 -3.97
CA ILE A 152 -18.26 -11.03 -3.79
C ILE A 152 -18.09 -11.43 -2.31
N LEU A 153 -17.74 -12.69 -2.07
CA LEU A 153 -17.41 -13.19 -0.74
C LEU A 153 -16.02 -12.69 -0.31
N GLY A 154 -15.84 -12.37 0.96
CA GLY A 154 -14.55 -11.91 1.45
C GLY A 154 -14.50 -11.73 2.94
N THR A 155 -13.30 -11.62 3.47
CA THR A 155 -13.08 -11.09 4.82
C THR A 155 -13.27 -9.57 4.80
N PRO A 156 -13.63 -8.93 5.94
CA PRO A 156 -13.64 -7.46 6.02
C PRO A 156 -12.32 -6.83 5.59
N GLU A 157 -11.19 -7.44 6.01
CA GLU A 157 -9.85 -7.03 5.59
C GLU A 157 -9.65 -7.12 4.07
N GLY A 158 -10.10 -8.21 3.45
CA GLY A 158 -9.98 -8.41 2.00
C GLY A 158 -10.83 -7.44 1.17
N HIS A 159 -12.04 -7.12 1.62
CA HIS A 159 -12.87 -6.08 0.99
C HIS A 159 -12.19 -4.70 1.07
N ALA A 160 -11.69 -4.33 2.26
CA ALA A 160 -10.98 -3.08 2.45
C ALA A 160 -9.72 -2.99 1.55
N VAL A 161 -8.93 -4.07 1.48
CA VAL A 161 -7.74 -4.14 0.62
C VAL A 161 -8.10 -3.99 -0.85
N ARG A 162 -9.13 -4.69 -1.35
CA ARG A 162 -9.58 -4.57 -2.75
C ARG A 162 -9.94 -3.13 -3.08
N ASP A 163 -10.77 -2.51 -2.25
CA ASP A 163 -11.29 -1.18 -2.52
C ASP A 163 -10.17 -0.13 -2.48
N LEU A 164 -9.27 -0.19 -1.48
CA LEU A 164 -8.09 0.67 -1.42
C LEU A 164 -7.16 0.50 -2.63
N ASN A 165 -6.87 -0.75 -3.03
CA ASN A 165 -6.06 -1.02 -4.21
C ASN A 165 -6.71 -0.52 -5.51
N SER A 166 -8.04 -0.60 -5.61
CA SER A 166 -8.78 -0.06 -6.77
C SER A 166 -8.58 1.45 -6.90
N TRP A 167 -8.72 2.21 -5.81
CA TRP A 167 -8.45 3.65 -5.80
C TRP A 167 -6.98 3.97 -6.12
N ILE A 168 -6.04 3.21 -5.55
CA ILE A 168 -4.60 3.35 -5.86
C ILE A 168 -4.33 3.10 -7.36
N GLY A 169 -4.94 2.07 -7.93
CA GLY A 169 -4.81 1.69 -9.34
C GLY A 169 -5.33 2.77 -10.30
N SER A 170 -6.41 3.46 -9.92
CA SER A 170 -6.98 4.59 -10.66
C SER A 170 -6.19 5.91 -10.50
N GLY A 171 -5.28 5.98 -9.53
CA GLY A 171 -4.55 7.21 -9.20
C GLY A 171 -5.25 8.11 -8.18
N ASP A 172 -6.42 7.71 -7.67
CA ASP A 172 -7.23 8.45 -6.70
C ASP A 172 -6.73 8.25 -5.26
N TYR A 173 -5.48 8.63 -5.01
CA TYR A 173 -4.80 8.36 -3.73
C TYR A 173 -5.44 9.05 -2.54
N ASP A 174 -6.07 10.21 -2.73
CA ASP A 174 -6.81 10.91 -1.69
C ASP A 174 -8.11 10.22 -1.33
N LEU A 175 -8.84 9.64 -2.31
CA LEU A 175 -10.00 8.80 -2.05
C LEU A 175 -9.61 7.53 -1.29
N ALA A 176 -8.50 6.87 -1.65
CA ALA A 176 -7.98 5.73 -0.88
C ALA A 176 -7.71 6.11 0.58
N VAL A 177 -7.07 7.26 0.82
CA VAL A 177 -6.79 7.76 2.17
C VAL A 177 -8.08 8.10 2.92
N LEU A 178 -9.04 8.74 2.24
CA LEU A 178 -10.33 9.10 2.82
C LEU A 178 -11.14 7.86 3.21
N ALA A 179 -11.24 6.87 2.31
CA ALA A 179 -11.96 5.62 2.51
C ALA A 179 -11.43 4.87 3.73
N PHE A 180 -10.11 4.79 3.93
CA PHE A 180 -9.55 4.24 5.17
C PHE A 180 -10.03 4.99 6.41
N THR A 181 -9.94 6.34 6.39
CA THR A 181 -10.29 7.14 7.58
C THR A 181 -11.79 7.16 7.91
N LYS A 182 -12.66 7.02 6.90
CA LYS A 182 -14.12 7.14 7.05
C LYS A 182 -14.85 5.81 7.09
N GLU A 183 -14.38 4.81 6.37
CA GLU A 183 -15.12 3.56 6.15
C GLU A 183 -14.40 2.36 6.78
N TYR A 184 -13.09 2.22 6.52
CA TYR A 184 -12.35 1.02 6.95
C TYR A 184 -11.61 1.17 8.28
N ARG A 185 -11.84 2.27 9.01
CA ARG A 185 -11.21 2.47 10.34
C ARG A 185 -11.66 1.42 11.37
N SER A 186 -12.82 0.80 11.17
CA SER A 186 -13.28 -0.34 11.97
C SER A 186 -12.55 -1.65 11.64
N THR A 187 -11.92 -1.74 10.46
CA THR A 187 -11.15 -2.89 9.97
C THR A 187 -9.66 -2.57 10.01
N ASP A 188 -9.20 -2.11 11.18
CA ASP A 188 -7.87 -1.54 11.36
C ASP A 188 -6.79 -2.63 11.56
N THR A 189 -6.61 -3.47 10.55
CA THR A 189 -5.61 -4.54 10.58
C THR A 189 -4.25 -4.05 10.06
N PRO A 190 -3.15 -4.76 10.38
CA PRO A 190 -1.83 -4.42 9.84
C PRO A 190 -1.76 -4.36 8.31
N ILE A 191 -2.48 -5.23 7.62
CA ILE A 191 -2.54 -5.28 6.15
C ILE A 191 -3.26 -4.05 5.60
N VAL A 192 -4.44 -3.71 6.13
CA VAL A 192 -5.17 -2.51 5.69
C VAL A 192 -4.35 -1.26 5.95
N ARG A 193 -3.68 -1.16 7.12
CA ARG A 193 -2.77 -0.05 7.41
C ARG A 193 -1.57 0.01 6.46
N PHE A 194 -1.05 -1.13 6.02
CA PHE A 194 0.03 -1.15 5.04
C PHE A 194 -0.40 -0.58 3.69
N VAL A 195 -1.53 -1.07 3.14
CA VAL A 195 -2.09 -0.56 1.88
C VAL A 195 -2.43 0.93 1.99
N TRP A 196 -3.01 1.37 3.12
CA TRP A 196 -3.26 2.78 3.40
C TRP A 196 -1.96 3.61 3.48
N SER A 197 -0.90 3.09 4.13
CA SER A 197 0.40 3.75 4.19
C SER A 197 1.03 3.91 2.81
N TYR A 198 0.82 2.92 1.94
CA TYR A 198 1.21 2.99 0.53
C TYR A 198 0.42 4.05 -0.22
N ALA A 199 -0.91 4.12 -0.07
CA ALA A 199 -1.73 5.19 -0.64
C ALA A 199 -1.26 6.58 -0.18
N LEU A 200 -0.93 6.73 1.12
CA LEU A 200 -0.34 7.97 1.65
C LEU A 200 0.98 8.31 0.96
N LEU A 201 1.84 7.33 0.72
CA LEU A 201 3.10 7.53 0.02
C LEU A 201 2.86 8.05 -1.41
N ARG A 202 1.96 7.41 -2.15
CA ARG A 202 1.59 7.83 -3.50
C ARG A 202 1.00 9.25 -3.52
N LEU A 203 0.14 9.57 -2.56
CA LEU A 203 -0.43 10.90 -2.40
C LEU A 203 0.63 11.99 -2.14
N VAL A 204 1.61 11.72 -1.27
CA VAL A 204 2.67 12.71 -0.96
C VAL A 204 3.69 12.84 -2.08
N GLN A 205 3.86 11.81 -2.91
CA GLN A 205 4.62 11.89 -4.16
C GLN A 205 3.96 12.82 -5.16
N ASP A 206 2.66 12.61 -5.41
CA ASP A 206 1.88 13.48 -6.30
C ASP A 206 1.91 14.94 -5.83
N ARG A 207 1.71 15.16 -4.52
CA ARG A 207 1.76 16.49 -3.91
C ARG A 207 3.17 17.04 -3.69
N LYS A 208 4.20 16.23 -3.90
CA LYS A 208 5.62 16.57 -3.70
C LYS A 208 5.97 17.06 -2.29
N ARG A 209 5.19 16.69 -1.26
CA ARG A 209 5.37 17.15 0.13
C ARG A 209 4.67 16.25 1.16
N GLY A 210 5.17 16.24 2.39
CA GLY A 210 4.52 15.56 3.52
C GLY A 210 4.97 14.12 3.75
N TYR A 211 6.19 13.76 3.34
CA TYR A 211 6.73 12.39 3.40
C TYR A 211 6.83 11.80 4.82
N GLU A 212 6.71 12.60 5.87
CA GLU A 212 6.67 12.10 7.26
C GLU A 212 5.37 11.34 7.56
N ARG A 213 4.29 11.60 6.81
CA ARG A 213 2.98 10.95 7.01
C ARG A 213 3.05 9.44 6.72
N PRO A 214 3.49 8.97 5.53
CA PRO A 214 3.64 7.54 5.29
C PRO A 214 4.69 6.88 6.21
N ILE A 215 5.77 7.57 6.59
CA ILE A 215 6.77 7.03 7.53
C ILE A 215 6.14 6.77 8.90
N SER A 216 5.39 7.75 9.41
CA SER A 216 4.65 7.61 10.67
C SER A 216 3.62 6.50 10.58
N ALA A 217 2.88 6.42 9.46
CA ALA A 217 1.87 5.40 9.25
C ALA A 217 2.48 3.97 9.28
N LEU A 218 3.58 3.75 8.56
CA LEU A 218 4.32 2.48 8.56
C LEU A 218 4.77 2.07 9.96
N ALA A 219 5.25 3.03 10.76
CA ALA A 219 5.69 2.78 12.13
C ALA A 219 4.56 2.34 13.08
N THR A 220 3.29 2.60 12.73
CA THR A 220 2.14 2.18 13.54
C THR A 220 1.65 0.76 13.23
N ILE A 221 2.23 0.08 12.23
CA ILE A 221 1.81 -1.25 11.81
C ILE A 221 2.46 -2.29 12.74
N ASN A 222 1.64 -2.94 13.58
CA ASN A 222 2.12 -3.97 14.51
C ASN A 222 1.92 -5.37 13.93
N LEU A 223 3.00 -5.99 13.45
CA LEU A 223 3.01 -7.37 12.95
C LEU A 223 3.66 -8.31 13.97
N ALA A 224 3.15 -9.54 14.10
CA ALA A 224 3.79 -10.55 14.96
C ALA A 224 5.15 -11.01 14.37
N ASP A 225 5.23 -11.08 13.05
CA ASP A 225 6.44 -11.50 12.32
C ASP A 225 7.55 -10.44 12.38
N GLY A 226 8.72 -10.84 12.85
CA GLY A 226 9.91 -10.01 12.94
C GLY A 226 10.44 -9.60 11.56
N ALA A 227 10.42 -10.49 10.57
CA ALA A 227 10.91 -10.18 9.23
C ALA A 227 10.06 -9.11 8.56
N ALA A 228 8.73 -9.19 8.68
CA ALA A 228 7.84 -8.16 8.18
C ALA A 228 8.03 -6.81 8.91
N LYS A 229 8.28 -6.80 10.23
CA LYS A 229 8.63 -5.55 10.96
C LYS A 229 9.90 -4.90 10.42
N GLU A 230 10.95 -5.69 10.19
CA GLU A 230 12.21 -5.19 9.61
C GLU A 230 11.99 -4.65 8.20
N HIS A 231 11.17 -5.30 7.38
CA HIS A 231 10.78 -4.81 6.06
C HIS A 231 10.11 -3.42 6.12
N LEU A 232 9.14 -3.23 7.02
CA LEU A 232 8.45 -1.94 7.19
C LEU A 232 9.40 -0.84 7.66
N ALA A 233 10.34 -1.16 8.56
CA ALA A 233 11.37 -0.22 9.00
C ALA A 233 12.33 0.15 7.85
N ALA A 234 12.73 -0.81 7.02
CA ALA A 234 13.55 -0.58 5.84
C ALA A 234 12.85 0.28 4.78
N LEU A 235 11.54 0.08 4.56
CA LEU A 235 10.73 0.98 3.72
C LEU A 235 10.70 2.40 4.28
N GLY A 236 10.41 2.56 5.58
CA GLY A 236 10.43 3.88 6.23
C GLY A 236 11.77 4.59 6.10
N LYS A 237 12.89 3.86 6.28
CA LYS A 237 14.26 4.36 6.07
C LYS A 237 14.49 4.78 4.61
N SER A 238 14.00 4.00 3.66
CA SER A 238 14.12 4.30 2.23
C SER A 238 13.40 5.60 1.87
N ILE A 239 12.16 5.79 2.34
CA ILE A 239 11.42 7.04 2.17
C ILE A 239 12.20 8.20 2.79
N LYS A 240 12.68 8.06 4.03
CA LYS A 240 13.43 9.12 4.74
C LYS A 240 14.71 9.53 4.02
N ALA A 241 15.42 8.58 3.41
CA ALA A 241 16.67 8.85 2.70
C ALA A 241 16.47 9.83 1.53
N VAL A 242 15.37 9.69 0.79
CA VAL A 242 15.09 10.46 -0.42
C VAL A 242 14.03 11.55 -0.25
N ALA A 243 13.36 11.61 0.91
CA ALA A 243 12.33 12.60 1.20
C ALA A 243 12.85 14.04 1.00
N VAL A 244 12.01 14.88 0.39
CA VAL A 244 12.23 16.33 0.34
C VAL A 244 11.86 16.95 1.68
N CYS A 245 12.61 17.97 2.09
CA CYS A 245 12.33 18.68 3.33
C CYS A 245 10.93 19.32 3.29
N ASN A 246 10.09 19.03 4.28
CA ASN A 246 8.71 19.55 4.32
C ASN A 246 8.64 21.08 4.44
N VAL A 247 9.70 21.72 4.97
CA VAL A 247 9.72 23.17 5.19
C VAL A 247 10.04 23.92 3.91
N CYS A 248 11.11 23.52 3.19
CA CYS A 248 11.49 24.18 1.94
C CYS A 248 10.99 23.48 0.68
N GLN A 249 10.30 22.34 0.80
CA GLN A 249 9.78 21.55 -0.31
C GLN A 249 10.86 21.21 -1.35
N GLY A 250 12.08 20.93 -0.88
CA GLY A 250 13.24 20.65 -1.75
C GLY A 250 13.94 21.88 -2.35
N GLN A 251 13.40 23.09 -2.19
CA GLN A 251 13.98 24.32 -2.75
C GLN A 251 15.24 24.81 -2.03
N THR A 252 15.56 24.26 -0.85
CA THR A 252 16.69 24.65 0.05
C THR A 252 16.63 26.06 0.61
N LYS A 253 15.74 26.90 0.09
CA LYS A 253 15.58 28.30 0.43
C LYS A 253 14.14 28.59 0.82
N LEU A 254 13.95 29.47 1.79
CA LEU A 254 12.66 29.93 2.28
C LEU A 254 12.53 31.43 2.01
N ARG A 255 11.32 31.87 1.69
CA ARG A 255 11.04 33.29 1.53
C ARG A 255 11.32 33.99 2.86
N CYS A 256 12.15 35.04 2.84
CA CYS A 256 12.49 35.79 4.04
C CYS A 256 11.22 36.40 4.62
N THR A 257 10.93 36.12 5.90
CA THR A 257 9.75 36.64 6.59
C THR A 257 9.81 38.16 6.80
N ASN A 258 11.01 38.74 6.86
CA ASN A 258 11.19 40.18 7.05
C ASN A 258 10.88 41.00 5.79
N CYS A 259 11.33 40.56 4.61
CA CYS A 259 11.14 41.32 3.37
C CYS A 259 10.13 40.67 2.41
N HIS A 260 9.52 39.55 2.79
CA HIS A 260 8.62 38.75 1.96
C HIS A 260 9.19 38.51 0.54
N GLY A 261 10.48 38.19 0.43
CA GLY A 261 11.12 37.92 -0.86
C GLY A 261 11.40 39.13 -1.76
N LYS A 262 11.05 40.35 -1.35
CA LYS A 262 11.22 41.55 -2.21
C LYS A 262 12.67 42.02 -2.37
N LYS A 263 13.63 41.40 -1.67
CA LYS A 263 15.06 41.76 -1.53
C LYS A 263 15.30 43.14 -0.91
N GLU A 264 14.53 44.13 -1.34
CA GLU A 264 14.66 45.54 -1.02
C GLU A 264 13.27 46.17 -0.87
N THR A 265 13.10 47.03 0.12
CA THR A 265 11.89 47.87 0.26
C THR A 265 12.17 49.21 -0.38
N LYS A 266 11.41 49.54 -1.43
CA LYS A 266 11.54 50.80 -2.16
C LYS A 266 10.48 51.78 -1.68
N PHE A 267 10.94 52.93 -1.17
CA PHE A 267 10.05 54.03 -0.81
C PHE A 267 9.91 54.96 -2.01
N LEU A 268 8.69 55.08 -2.54
CA LEU A 268 8.41 55.95 -3.69
C LEU A 268 8.87 57.37 -3.38
N CYS A 269 9.53 57.98 -4.36
CA CYS A 269 9.97 59.36 -4.22
C CYS A 269 8.76 60.27 -4.07
N LYS A 270 8.67 61.02 -2.97
CA LYS A 270 7.51 61.88 -2.68
C LYS A 270 7.30 62.97 -3.74
N LYS A 271 8.37 63.40 -4.42
CA LYS A 271 8.32 64.47 -5.42
C LYS A 271 7.82 63.99 -6.79
N CYS A 272 8.17 62.78 -7.22
CA CYS A 272 7.76 62.25 -8.53
C CYS A 272 6.80 61.06 -8.46
N ASN A 273 6.35 60.66 -7.26
CA ASN A 273 5.47 59.52 -7.01
C ASN A 273 5.89 58.25 -7.76
N GLY A 274 7.17 57.88 -7.69
CA GLY A 274 7.66 56.65 -8.35
C GLY A 274 8.12 56.80 -9.80
N LYS A 275 7.76 57.88 -10.49
CA LYS A 275 7.98 58.02 -11.94
C LYS A 275 9.44 58.24 -12.34
N GLY A 276 10.27 58.70 -11.41
CA GLY A 276 11.66 59.07 -11.68
C GLY A 276 11.83 60.37 -12.48
N LYS A 277 10.75 60.93 -13.01
CA LYS A 277 10.72 62.18 -13.77
C LYS A 277 9.65 63.12 -13.22
N VAL A 278 9.83 64.41 -13.42
CA VAL A 278 8.85 65.45 -13.11
C VAL A 278 8.69 66.37 -14.33
N PRO A 279 7.52 66.98 -14.54
CA PRO A 279 7.36 68.02 -15.55
C PRO A 279 8.44 69.08 -15.38
N ASP A 280 9.02 69.55 -16.49
CA ASP A 280 9.96 70.67 -16.45
C ASP A 280 9.30 71.86 -15.73
N PRO A 281 9.96 72.46 -14.71
CA PRO A 281 9.40 73.58 -13.95
C PRO A 281 8.88 74.74 -14.81
N GLY A 282 9.46 74.96 -16.00
CA GLY A 282 8.99 75.98 -16.94
C GLY A 282 7.62 75.72 -17.56
N TYR A 283 7.08 74.50 -17.41
CA TYR A 283 5.85 74.05 -18.05
C TYR A 283 4.86 73.36 -17.08
N ALA A 284 5.07 73.48 -15.76
CA ALA A 284 4.27 72.77 -14.75
C ALA A 284 2.75 73.03 -14.85
N ASP A 285 2.34 74.24 -15.23
CA ASP A 285 0.94 74.65 -15.35
C ASP A 285 0.23 74.07 -16.59
N LEU A 286 0.99 73.64 -17.60
CA LEU A 286 0.46 73.00 -18.80
C LEU A 286 0.27 71.49 -18.59
N ALA A 287 1.09 70.89 -17.72
CA ALA A 287 1.00 69.47 -17.35
C ALA A 287 -0.35 69.13 -16.71
N THR A 288 -0.84 69.99 -15.80
CA THR A 288 -2.13 69.81 -15.11
C THR A 288 -3.33 69.95 -16.05
N LYS A 289 -3.14 70.61 -17.19
CA LYS A 289 -4.16 70.78 -18.24
C LYS A 289 -4.14 69.68 -19.31
N GLY A 290 -3.31 68.65 -19.14
CA GLY A 290 -3.27 67.48 -20.02
C GLY A 290 -2.45 67.65 -21.31
N PHE A 291 -1.67 68.72 -21.43
CA PHE A 291 -0.76 68.90 -22.56
C PHE A 291 0.50 68.03 -22.39
N ASN A 292 1.02 67.50 -23.51
CA ASN A 292 2.32 66.81 -23.51
C ASN A 292 3.42 67.83 -23.22
N VAL A 293 3.99 67.73 -22.03
CA VAL A 293 5.09 68.59 -21.56
C VAL A 293 6.41 67.82 -21.48
N PRO A 294 7.55 68.45 -21.79
CA PRO A 294 8.86 67.85 -21.60
C PRO A 294 9.07 67.43 -20.13
N GLU A 295 9.52 66.19 -19.91
CA GLU A 295 9.83 65.67 -18.57
C GLU A 295 11.33 65.70 -18.31
N VAL A 296 11.73 66.18 -17.13
CA VAL A 296 13.12 66.17 -16.66
C VAL A 296 13.32 65.13 -15.55
N PRO A 297 14.53 64.56 -15.38
CA PRO A 297 14.82 63.64 -14.28
C PRO A 297 14.51 64.28 -12.93
N CYS A 298 13.81 63.55 -12.05
CA CYS A 298 13.50 64.01 -10.71
C CYS A 298 14.78 64.10 -9.89
N TYR A 299 15.26 65.31 -9.64
CA TYR A 299 16.52 65.59 -8.94
C TYR A 299 16.65 64.91 -7.56
N PRO A 300 15.65 64.93 -6.66
CA PRO A 300 15.75 64.26 -5.35
C PRO A 300 16.06 62.77 -5.43
N CYS A 301 15.42 62.04 -6.34
CA CYS A 301 15.66 60.61 -6.53
C CYS A 301 16.73 60.30 -7.61
N ARG A 302 17.29 61.34 -8.24
CA ARG A 302 18.21 61.28 -9.38
C ARG A 302 17.71 60.40 -10.51
N GLY A 303 16.44 60.55 -10.89
CA GLY A 303 15.88 59.78 -12.01
C GLY A 303 15.35 58.38 -11.64
N ARG A 304 15.63 57.87 -10.43
CA ARG A 304 15.34 56.47 -10.07
C ARG A 304 13.89 56.19 -9.66
N GLY A 305 13.15 57.22 -9.25
CA GLY A 305 11.77 57.12 -8.79
C GLY A 305 11.59 56.76 -7.31
N PHE A 306 12.65 56.48 -6.57
CA PHE A 306 12.59 56.07 -5.16
C PHE A 306 13.54 56.90 -4.30
N ASP A 307 13.10 57.30 -3.09
CA ASP A 307 13.89 58.12 -2.16
C ASP A 307 14.86 57.27 -1.33
N LEU A 308 14.44 56.06 -0.95
CA LEU A 308 15.23 55.16 -0.13
C LEU A 308 15.04 53.72 -0.58
N LEU A 309 16.14 52.99 -0.61
CA LEU A 309 16.22 51.57 -0.91
C LEU A 309 16.85 50.89 0.29
N ILE A 310 16.01 50.24 1.11
CA ILE A 310 16.48 49.49 2.28
C ILE A 310 16.62 48.02 1.86
N LYS A 311 17.86 47.54 1.79
CA LYS A 311 18.16 46.12 1.58
C LYS A 311 17.77 45.34 2.83
N CYS A 312 17.21 44.14 2.66
CA CYS A 312 16.89 43.32 3.81
C CYS A 312 18.18 42.81 4.49
N GLU A 313 18.41 43.20 5.74
CA GLU A 313 19.63 42.80 6.47
C GLU A 313 19.67 41.29 6.80
N LYS A 314 18.50 40.65 6.89
CA LYS A 314 18.40 39.23 7.26
C LYS A 314 18.59 38.27 6.09
N CYS A 315 18.61 38.75 4.85
CA CYS A 315 18.75 37.88 3.67
C CYS A 315 19.44 38.59 2.52
N LYS A 316 20.27 37.87 1.75
CA LYS A 316 20.95 38.45 0.58
C LYS A 316 20.02 38.68 -0.61
N ASP A 317 19.11 37.74 -0.85
CA ASP A 317 18.31 37.68 -2.09
C ASP A 317 16.81 37.61 -1.85
N GLY A 318 16.31 38.05 -0.70
CA GLY A 318 14.91 37.84 -0.33
C GLY A 318 14.61 36.43 0.17
N PHE A 319 15.61 35.56 0.20
CA PHE A 319 15.51 34.18 0.66
C PHE A 319 16.55 33.88 1.74
N VAL A 320 16.17 33.01 2.68
CA VAL A 320 17.05 32.46 3.72
C VAL A 320 17.24 30.97 3.48
N ASP A 321 18.43 30.44 3.76
CA ASP A 321 18.66 29.00 3.65
C ASP A 321 17.79 28.24 4.66
N CYS A 322 17.21 27.14 4.22
CA CYS A 322 16.46 26.24 5.07
C CYS A 322 17.43 25.54 6.03
N LYS A 323 17.22 25.74 7.34
CA LYS A 323 18.04 25.12 8.38
C LYS A 323 17.70 23.65 8.63
N ASN A 324 16.56 23.19 8.13
CA ASN A 324 16.03 21.83 8.36
C ASN A 324 16.47 20.84 7.29
N CYS A 325 17.32 21.25 6.34
CA CYS A 325 17.89 20.36 5.34
C CYS A 325 19.38 20.65 5.13
N ASP A 326 20.04 19.74 4.42
CA ASP A 326 21.45 19.79 4.01
C ASP A 326 21.75 20.89 2.96
N ARG A 327 20.79 21.79 2.70
CA ARG A 327 20.85 22.83 1.66
C ARG A 327 21.13 22.28 0.26
N LYS A 328 20.89 20.99 0.02
CA LYS A 328 20.99 20.39 -1.32
C LYS A 328 19.61 20.35 -1.97
N PRO A 329 19.46 20.89 -3.19
CA PRO A 329 18.19 20.81 -3.90
C PRO A 329 17.90 19.33 -4.15
N ARG A 330 16.67 18.92 -3.84
CA ARG A 330 16.21 17.55 -4.04
C ARG A 330 14.97 17.60 -4.92
N ASN A 331 14.98 16.79 -5.97
CA ASN A 331 13.77 16.52 -6.71
C ASN A 331 12.84 15.66 -5.86
N PRO A 332 11.51 15.80 -6.01
CA PRO A 332 10.56 14.88 -5.39
C PRO A 332 10.89 13.44 -5.83
N PRO A 333 11.06 12.50 -4.89
CA PRO A 333 11.45 11.13 -5.21
C PRO A 333 10.35 10.38 -5.97
N THR A 334 10.75 9.61 -6.98
CA THR A 334 9.87 8.63 -7.63
C THR A 334 9.72 7.38 -6.75
N MET A 335 8.90 6.41 -7.16
CA MET A 335 8.81 5.15 -6.41
C MET A 335 10.10 4.35 -6.53
N GLU A 336 10.76 4.39 -7.68
CA GLU A 336 12.00 3.68 -7.97
C GLU A 336 13.16 4.17 -7.09
N ASP A 337 13.13 5.44 -6.67
CA ASP A 337 14.05 6.01 -5.69
C ASP A 337 13.88 5.41 -4.28
N ILE A 338 12.68 4.92 -3.96
CA ILE A 338 12.28 4.42 -2.64
C ILE A 338 12.37 2.89 -2.58
N CYS A 339 11.81 2.20 -3.57
CA CYS A 339 11.75 0.75 -3.64
C CYS A 339 11.53 0.27 -5.08
N THR A 340 11.84 -1.00 -5.35
CA THR A 340 11.37 -1.69 -6.54
C THR A 340 10.20 -2.60 -6.18
N GLY A 341 9.21 -2.73 -7.07
CA GLY A 341 8.05 -3.61 -6.86
C GLY A 341 8.07 -4.79 -7.83
N GLU A 342 7.79 -5.98 -7.32
CA GLU A 342 7.55 -7.17 -8.12
C GLU A 342 6.15 -7.72 -7.82
N ALA A 343 5.47 -8.28 -8.82
CA ALA A 343 4.17 -8.92 -8.62
C ALA A 343 4.30 -10.06 -7.61
N CYS A 344 3.41 -10.10 -6.62
CA CYS A 344 3.42 -11.16 -5.62
C CYS A 344 2.98 -12.48 -6.26
N LEU A 345 3.88 -13.46 -6.28
CA LEU A 345 3.65 -14.77 -6.90
C LEU A 345 2.57 -15.61 -6.20
N GLN A 346 2.24 -15.34 -4.93
CA GLN A 346 1.18 -16.08 -4.21
C GLN A 346 -0.22 -15.67 -4.68
N CYS A 347 -0.44 -14.37 -4.88
CA CYS A 347 -1.73 -13.80 -5.29
C CYS A 347 -1.76 -13.34 -6.75
N ASP A 348 -0.73 -13.68 -7.54
CA ASP A 348 -0.58 -13.29 -8.95
C ASP A 348 -0.74 -11.78 -9.17
N GLY A 349 -0.25 -10.94 -8.25
CA GLY A 349 -0.38 -9.48 -8.37
C GLY A 349 -1.69 -8.89 -7.83
N ARG A 350 -2.69 -9.69 -7.44
CA ARG A 350 -4.04 -9.20 -7.10
C ARG A 350 -4.15 -8.52 -5.73
N GLY A 351 -3.30 -8.91 -4.78
CA GLY A 351 -3.40 -8.49 -3.37
C GLY A 351 -4.30 -9.38 -2.51
N TYR A 352 -5.04 -10.29 -3.13
CA TYR A 352 -5.88 -11.29 -2.47
C TYR A 352 -5.64 -12.67 -3.10
N VAL A 353 -5.60 -13.71 -2.27
CA VAL A 353 -5.03 -15.01 -2.67
C VAL A 353 -5.97 -15.86 -3.53
N PHE A 354 -7.25 -15.94 -3.15
CA PHE A 354 -8.29 -16.62 -3.94
C PHE A 354 -8.79 -15.71 -5.08
N ARG A 355 -9.35 -16.24 -6.16
CA ARG A 355 -9.98 -15.41 -7.22
C ARG A 355 -11.39 -15.01 -6.85
N ASN A 356 -12.16 -15.93 -6.28
CA ASN A 356 -13.59 -15.78 -6.00
C ASN A 356 -13.88 -15.40 -4.54
N VAL A 357 -12.84 -15.30 -3.70
CA VAL A 357 -12.95 -14.86 -2.30
C VAL A 357 -11.91 -13.79 -1.99
N LEU A 358 -12.34 -12.64 -1.48
CA LEU A 358 -11.44 -11.56 -1.06
C LEU A 358 -10.83 -11.89 0.31
N TRP A 359 -9.74 -12.63 0.27
CA TRP A 359 -8.87 -12.85 1.41
C TRP A 359 -7.52 -12.23 1.15
N ALA A 360 -7.18 -11.19 1.92
CA ALA A 360 -5.96 -10.43 1.71
C ALA A 360 -4.70 -11.31 1.79
N CYS A 361 -3.78 -11.06 0.86
CA CYS A 361 -2.55 -11.82 0.75
C CYS A 361 -1.54 -11.35 1.80
N LYS A 362 -1.23 -12.23 2.75
CA LYS A 362 -0.28 -11.94 3.83
C LYS A 362 1.15 -11.72 3.33
N SER A 363 1.60 -12.44 2.29
CA SER A 363 2.98 -12.30 1.76
C SER A 363 3.27 -11.00 1.01
N CYS A 364 2.26 -10.24 0.60
CA CYS A 364 2.45 -8.88 0.07
C CYS A 364 1.68 -7.83 0.87
N LEU A 365 1.22 -8.19 2.07
CA LEU A 365 0.40 -7.34 2.93
C LEU A 365 -0.75 -6.67 2.17
N GLY A 366 -1.41 -7.43 1.28
CA GLY A 366 -2.56 -6.96 0.53
C GLY A 366 -2.25 -6.09 -0.69
N LEU A 367 -1.02 -5.60 -0.89
CA LEU A 367 -0.71 -4.67 -1.98
C LEU A 367 -0.73 -5.31 -3.38
N GLY A 368 -0.60 -6.63 -3.46
CA GLY A 368 -0.41 -7.35 -4.72
C GLY A 368 1.03 -7.30 -5.24
N GLN A 369 1.87 -6.42 -4.71
CA GLN A 369 3.28 -6.33 -5.04
C GLN A 369 4.15 -6.53 -3.80
N LYS A 370 5.29 -7.21 -3.97
CA LYS A 370 6.35 -7.26 -2.98
C LYS A 370 7.30 -6.11 -3.24
N LEU A 371 7.47 -5.23 -2.25
CA LEU A 371 8.36 -4.09 -2.35
C LEU A 371 9.75 -4.49 -1.85
N ALA A 372 10.80 -4.13 -2.57
CA ALA A 372 12.19 -4.25 -2.14
C ALA A 372 12.73 -2.84 -1.80
N PRO A 373 12.93 -2.52 -0.50
CA PRO A 373 13.37 -1.19 -0.07
C PRO A 373 14.77 -0.86 -0.62
N LYS A 374 15.00 0.36 -1.14
CA LYS A 374 16.33 0.76 -1.65
C LYS A 374 17.37 0.90 -0.54
N ALA A 375 16.97 1.30 0.67
CA ALA A 375 17.89 1.47 1.78
C ALA A 375 18.40 0.14 2.35
N ASP A 376 17.67 -0.96 2.13
CA ASP A 376 18.07 -2.32 2.47
C ASP A 376 17.31 -3.35 1.61
N PRO A 377 17.83 -3.68 0.41
CA PRO A 377 17.15 -4.57 -0.54
C PRO A 377 17.03 -6.01 -0.05
N SER A 378 17.73 -6.40 1.02
CA SER A 378 17.63 -7.75 1.59
C SER A 378 16.33 -7.95 2.39
N LYS A 379 15.68 -6.85 2.83
CA LYS A 379 14.48 -6.87 3.66
C LYS A 379 13.24 -6.86 2.78
N VAL A 380 12.98 -7.99 2.10
CA VAL A 380 11.78 -8.21 1.27
C VAL A 380 10.83 -9.16 2.00
N LEU A 381 9.52 -8.92 1.85
CA LEU A 381 8.50 -9.86 2.34
C LEU A 381 8.62 -11.21 1.63
N GLN A 382 8.68 -12.30 2.39
CA GLN A 382 8.81 -13.67 1.86
C GLN A 382 7.46 -14.35 1.58
#